data_AF-A0A2V8G2G4-F1
#
_entry.id   AF-A0A2V8G2G4-F1
#
_cell.length_a   1.000
_cell.length_b   1.000
_cell.length_c   1.000
_cell.angle_alpha   90.00
_cell.angle_beta   90.00
_cell.angle_gamma   90.00
#
_symmetry.space_group_name_H-M   'P 1'
#
loop_
_entity.id
_entity.type
_entity.pdbx_description
1 polymer ?
#
loop_
_entity_poly.entity_id
_entity_poly.type
_entity_poly.pdbx_seq_one_letter_code
_entity_poly.pdbx_strand_id
1 'polypeptide(L)'
;VMLGAVCHDVGKPPTTAVIDGRIRSMNHEELGVPPATVLLDRLNVHSIQGYDVRRQVLGMVAHHLKPGMFRKSPSPVGDGAFRRLALKVDLELLARLAKADCLGRTGDFDCSAMDWFLTRARELGVEHAPPAPLVLGRHLLAMGARPGPAIGEVLRAVYERQLDGTVRTFDEALALAREIARERQLY
;
A
#
# COMPACT_ATOMS: atom_id res chain seq x y z
N VAL A 1 -11.00 -8.50 6.86
CA VAL A 1 -10.11 -9.68 7.06
C VAL A 1 -10.64 -10.94 6.37
N MET A 2 -11.83 -11.47 6.73
CA MET A 2 -12.30 -12.79 6.24
C MET A 2 -12.31 -12.95 4.71
N LEU A 3 -12.88 -12.00 3.97
CA LEU A 3 -12.85 -12.04 2.49
C LEU A 3 -11.42 -12.02 1.93
N GLY A 4 -10.52 -11.27 2.57
CA GLY A 4 -9.09 -11.27 2.24
C GLY A 4 -8.47 -12.65 2.44
N ALA A 5 -8.76 -13.31 3.56
CA ALA A 5 -8.29 -14.66 3.85
C ALA A 5 -8.78 -15.69 2.82
N VAL A 6 -10.05 -15.62 2.42
CA VAL A 6 -10.60 -16.48 1.36
C VAL A 6 -9.92 -16.23 0.01
N CYS A 7 -9.60 -14.97 -0.31
CA CYS A 7 -9.13 -14.58 -1.64
C CYS A 7 -7.60 -14.60 -1.81
N HIS A 8 -6.80 -14.46 -0.75
CA HIS A 8 -5.39 -14.09 -0.88
C HIS A 8 -4.56 -15.02 -1.77
N ASP A 9 -4.92 -16.30 -1.79
CA ASP A 9 -4.20 -17.37 -2.49
C ASP A 9 -4.89 -17.86 -3.77
N VAL A 10 -5.97 -17.21 -4.23
CA VAL A 10 -6.71 -17.66 -5.41
C VAL A 10 -5.90 -17.57 -6.72
N GLY A 11 -4.74 -16.89 -6.69
CA GLY A 11 -3.78 -16.90 -7.78
C GLY A 11 -2.84 -18.12 -7.82
N LYS A 12 -2.82 -18.98 -6.79
CA LYS A 12 -1.95 -20.17 -6.76
C LYS A 12 -2.25 -21.18 -7.88
N PRO A 13 -3.50 -21.61 -8.14
CA PRO A 13 -3.76 -22.63 -9.15
C PRO A 13 -3.17 -22.33 -10.54
N PRO A 14 -3.33 -21.13 -11.14
CA PRO A 14 -2.75 -20.84 -12.44
C PRO A 14 -1.23 -20.57 -12.42
N THR A 15 -0.63 -20.37 -11.24
CA THR A 15 0.81 -20.01 -11.10
C THR A 15 1.68 -21.11 -10.53
N THR A 16 1.08 -22.25 -10.18
CA THR A 16 1.78 -23.36 -9.55
C THR A 16 2.47 -24.23 -10.59
N ALA A 17 3.79 -24.35 -10.46
CA ALA A 17 4.62 -25.17 -11.33
C ALA A 17 5.71 -25.90 -10.52
N VAL A 18 6.27 -26.96 -11.09
CA VAL A 18 7.49 -27.60 -10.56
C VAL A 18 8.70 -26.85 -11.11
N ILE A 19 9.46 -26.21 -10.22
CA ILE A 19 10.66 -25.43 -10.54
C ILE A 19 11.80 -25.93 -9.64
N ASP A 20 12.89 -26.40 -10.26
CA ASP A 20 14.04 -27.01 -9.57
C ASP A 20 13.64 -28.15 -8.63
N GLY A 21 12.71 -29.01 -9.07
CA GLY A 21 12.19 -30.13 -8.28
C GLY A 21 11.29 -29.72 -7.10
N ARG A 22 10.91 -28.44 -6.98
CA ARG A 22 10.01 -27.95 -5.92
C ARG A 22 8.73 -27.37 -6.52
N ILE A 23 7.61 -27.60 -5.86
CA ILE A 23 6.34 -26.93 -6.20
C ILE A 23 6.44 -25.47 -5.77
N ARG A 24 6.20 -24.54 -6.70
CA ARG A 24 6.23 -23.10 -6.46
C ARG A 24 5.06 -22.41 -7.14
N SER A 25 4.47 -21.42 -6.47
CA SER A 25 3.40 -20.57 -7.01
C SER A 25 3.95 -19.15 -7.18
N MET A 26 4.71 -18.94 -8.25
CA MET A 26 5.42 -17.68 -8.47
C MET A 26 4.45 -16.57 -8.90
N ASN A 27 4.56 -15.38 -8.30
CA ASN A 27 3.72 -14.21 -8.60
C ASN A 27 2.21 -14.42 -8.37
N HIS A 28 1.83 -15.36 -7.49
CA HIS A 28 0.43 -15.69 -7.23
C HIS A 28 -0.35 -14.55 -6.56
N GLU A 29 0.33 -13.65 -5.84
CA GLU A 29 -0.30 -12.50 -5.19
C GLU A 29 -0.81 -11.49 -6.22
N GLU A 30 -0.04 -11.21 -7.27
CA GLU A 30 -0.44 -10.29 -8.34
C GLU A 30 -1.45 -10.93 -9.28
N LEU A 31 -1.20 -12.18 -9.68
CA LEU A 31 -2.12 -12.95 -10.52
C LEU A 31 -3.38 -13.43 -9.78
N GLY A 32 -3.43 -13.27 -8.46
CA GLY A 32 -4.62 -13.49 -7.64
C GLY A 32 -5.63 -12.35 -7.70
N VAL A 33 -5.22 -11.13 -8.09
CA VAL A 33 -6.10 -9.96 -8.12
C VAL A 33 -7.25 -10.11 -9.14
N PRO A 34 -7.02 -10.55 -10.40
CA PRO A 34 -8.11 -10.76 -11.35
C PRO A 34 -9.17 -11.79 -10.88
N PRO A 35 -8.82 -13.03 -10.46
CA PRO A 35 -9.82 -13.98 -9.98
C PRO A 35 -10.52 -13.53 -8.70
N ALA A 36 -9.82 -12.85 -7.78
CA ALA A 36 -10.45 -12.25 -6.61
C ALA A 36 -11.48 -11.17 -7.01
N THR A 37 -11.17 -10.35 -8.02
CA THR A 37 -12.09 -9.33 -8.54
C THR A 37 -13.38 -9.97 -9.08
N VAL A 38 -13.25 -11.03 -9.89
CA VAL A 38 -14.41 -11.77 -10.42
C VAL A 38 -15.26 -12.37 -9.30
N LEU A 39 -14.64 -12.90 -8.24
CA LEU A 39 -15.37 -13.42 -7.09
C LEU A 39 -16.14 -12.30 -6.36
N LEU A 40 -15.49 -11.16 -6.12
CA LEU A 40 -16.13 -10.01 -5.46
C LEU A 40 -17.26 -9.41 -6.31
N ASP A 41 -17.13 -9.41 -7.65
CA ASP A 41 -18.20 -9.01 -8.57
C ASP A 41 -19.41 -9.93 -8.44
N ARG A 42 -19.20 -11.25 -8.44
CA ARG A 42 -20.27 -12.24 -8.28
C ARG A 42 -21.02 -12.11 -6.95
N LEU A 43 -20.29 -11.76 -5.89
CA LEU A 43 -20.85 -11.55 -4.56
C LEU A 43 -21.40 -10.13 -4.35
N ASN A 44 -21.33 -9.27 -5.37
CA ASN A 44 -21.71 -7.85 -5.29
C ASN A 44 -21.02 -7.10 -4.13
N VAL A 45 -19.77 -7.45 -3.84
CA VAL A 45 -18.98 -6.83 -2.77
C VAL A 45 -18.32 -5.57 -3.32
N HIS A 46 -18.76 -4.43 -2.81
CA HIS A 46 -18.16 -3.12 -3.04
C HIS A 46 -17.72 -2.55 -1.69
N SER A 47 -18.60 -1.80 -1.04
CA SER A 47 -18.44 -1.32 0.33
C SER A 47 -19.40 -2.05 1.28
N ILE A 48 -19.07 -2.06 2.57
CA ILE A 48 -19.95 -2.54 3.64
C ILE A 48 -19.95 -1.46 4.72
N GLN A 49 -21.13 -0.95 5.08
CA GLN A 49 -21.27 0.10 6.11
C GLN A 49 -20.36 1.33 5.85
N GLY A 50 -20.21 1.73 4.59
CA GLY A 50 -19.36 2.86 4.19
C GLY A 50 -17.86 2.56 4.12
N TYR A 51 -17.42 1.36 4.52
CA TYR A 51 -16.03 0.92 4.39
C TYR A 51 -15.78 0.30 3.01
N ASP A 52 -14.73 0.72 2.30
CA ASP A 52 -14.35 0.19 0.99
C ASP A 52 -13.72 -1.20 1.09
N VAL A 53 -14.57 -2.20 1.34
CA VAL A 53 -14.17 -3.61 1.52
C VAL A 53 -13.46 -4.15 0.29
N ARG A 54 -13.95 -3.84 -0.92
CA ARG A 54 -13.38 -4.32 -2.17
C ARG A 54 -11.92 -3.90 -2.30
N ARG A 55 -11.62 -2.61 -2.16
CA ARG A 55 -10.24 -2.11 -2.24
C ARG A 55 -9.33 -2.83 -1.26
N GLN A 56 -9.80 -3.05 -0.04
CA GLN A 56 -9.01 -3.67 1.02
C GLN A 56 -8.78 -5.16 0.77
N VAL A 57 -9.78 -5.88 0.26
CA VAL A 57 -9.62 -7.28 -0.14
C VAL A 57 -8.61 -7.41 -1.27
N LEU A 58 -8.73 -6.61 -2.33
CA LEU A 58 -7.80 -6.67 -3.46
C LEU A 58 -6.38 -6.23 -3.07
N GLY A 59 -6.25 -5.20 -2.22
CA GLY A 59 -4.97 -4.77 -1.66
C GLY A 59 -4.31 -5.85 -0.79
N MET A 60 -5.11 -6.57 0.02
CA MET A 60 -4.62 -7.72 0.78
C MET A 60 -4.16 -8.84 -0.14
N VAL A 61 -4.93 -9.22 -1.16
CA VAL A 61 -4.54 -10.25 -2.15
C VAL A 61 -3.19 -9.88 -2.79
N ALA A 62 -3.07 -8.65 -3.30
CA ALA A 62 -1.88 -8.20 -4.00
C ALA A 62 -0.61 -8.11 -3.13
N HIS A 63 -0.76 -7.99 -1.81
CA HIS A 63 0.34 -7.57 -0.93
C HIS A 63 0.53 -8.42 0.33
N HIS A 64 -0.22 -9.53 0.51
CA HIS A 64 -0.18 -10.34 1.74
C HIS A 64 1.22 -10.88 2.10
N LEU A 65 2.12 -11.04 1.13
CA LEU A 65 3.51 -11.45 1.38
C LEU A 65 4.41 -10.32 1.91
N LYS A 66 4.02 -9.04 1.75
CA LYS A 66 4.88 -7.88 2.06
C LYS A 66 5.37 -7.83 3.51
N PRO A 67 4.57 -8.14 4.54
CA PRO A 67 5.08 -8.15 5.92
C PRO A 67 6.30 -9.06 6.10
N GLY A 68 6.24 -10.29 5.59
CA GLY A 68 7.35 -11.23 5.63
C GLY A 68 8.52 -10.81 4.72
N MET A 69 8.23 -10.34 3.49
CA MET A 69 9.25 -9.89 2.54
C MET A 69 10.03 -8.68 3.05
N PHE A 70 9.38 -7.71 3.68
CA PHE A 70 10.04 -6.51 4.20
C PHE A 70 11.05 -6.88 5.29
N ARG A 71 10.68 -7.79 6.19
CA ARG A 71 11.57 -8.26 7.25
C ARG A 71 12.75 -9.07 6.72
N LYS A 72 12.54 -9.85 5.65
CA LYS A 72 13.55 -10.75 5.04
C LYS A 72 14.38 -10.08 3.95
N SER A 73 14.10 -8.82 3.63
CA SER A 73 14.81 -8.10 2.57
C SER A 73 16.31 -8.02 2.90
N PRO A 74 17.22 -8.36 1.96
CA PRO A 74 18.66 -8.25 2.18
C PRO A 74 19.13 -6.83 2.48
N SER A 75 18.42 -5.84 1.91
CA SER A 75 18.60 -4.43 2.21
C SER A 75 17.41 -3.94 3.04
N PRO A 76 17.63 -3.22 4.16
CA PRO A 76 16.53 -2.73 5.00
C PRO A 76 15.52 -1.93 4.20
N VAL A 77 14.25 -2.33 4.29
CA VAL A 77 13.14 -1.59 3.67
C VAL A 77 12.91 -0.30 4.44
N GLY A 78 13.09 0.85 3.78
CA GLY A 78 12.89 2.16 4.37
C GLY A 78 11.41 2.51 4.60
N ASP A 79 11.16 3.50 5.45
CA ASP A 79 9.82 3.93 5.86
C ASP A 79 8.92 4.37 4.70
N GLY A 80 9.52 4.92 3.64
CA GLY A 80 8.76 5.31 2.45
C GLY A 80 8.03 4.15 1.80
N ALA A 81 8.56 2.91 1.90
CA ALA A 81 7.86 1.74 1.40
C ALA A 81 6.59 1.42 2.20
N PHE A 82 6.61 1.64 3.53
CA PHE A 82 5.41 1.51 4.37
C PHE A 82 4.37 2.57 4.01
N ARG A 83 4.76 3.84 3.90
CA ARG A 83 3.85 4.93 3.52
C ARG A 83 3.22 4.70 2.15
N ARG A 84 4.00 4.17 1.19
CA ARG A 84 3.51 3.80 -0.15
C ARG A 84 2.62 2.57 -0.15
N LEU A 85 2.89 1.59 0.71
CA LEU A 85 2.03 0.41 0.84
C LEU A 85 0.69 0.79 1.49
N ALA A 86 0.68 1.73 2.43
CA ALA A 86 -0.53 2.25 3.05
C ALA A 86 -1.46 2.95 2.04
N LEU A 87 -0.95 3.46 0.91
CA LEU A 87 -1.79 3.93 -0.19
C LEU A 87 -2.61 2.80 -0.83
N LYS A 88 -2.16 1.55 -0.72
CA LYS A 88 -2.73 0.40 -1.45
C LYS A 88 -3.62 -0.46 -0.57
N VAL A 89 -3.34 -0.54 0.73
CA VAL A 89 -4.04 -1.41 1.68
C VAL A 89 -3.84 -0.91 3.11
N ASP A 90 -4.82 -1.15 3.98
CA ASP A 90 -4.69 -1.01 5.43
C ASP A 90 -3.64 -2.00 5.95
N LEU A 91 -2.56 -1.48 6.53
CA LEU A 91 -1.40 -2.28 6.93
C LEU A 91 -1.68 -3.12 8.16
N GLU A 92 -2.61 -2.70 9.03
CA GLU A 92 -3.05 -3.50 10.16
C GLU A 92 -3.84 -4.73 9.71
N LEU A 93 -4.78 -4.55 8.78
CA LEU A 93 -5.50 -5.68 8.18
C LEU A 93 -4.55 -6.61 7.42
N LEU A 94 -3.58 -6.05 6.69
CA LEU A 94 -2.57 -6.81 5.96
C LEU A 94 -1.71 -7.66 6.92
N ALA A 95 -1.22 -7.06 8.00
CA ALA A 95 -0.40 -7.76 9.00
C ALA A 95 -1.19 -8.87 9.70
N ARG A 96 -2.46 -8.62 10.03
CA ARG A 96 -3.36 -9.62 10.62
C ARG A 96 -3.59 -10.80 9.69
N LEU A 97 -3.85 -10.54 8.41
CA LEU A 97 -4.00 -11.59 7.40
C LEU A 97 -2.72 -12.41 7.26
N ALA A 98 -1.57 -11.75 7.07
CA ALA A 98 -0.30 -12.43 6.92
C ALA A 98 0.05 -13.28 8.15
N LYS A 99 -0.25 -12.78 9.35
CA LYS A 99 -0.02 -13.51 10.60
C LYS A 99 -0.94 -14.73 10.70
N ALA A 100 -2.21 -14.59 10.34
CA ALA A 100 -3.16 -15.70 10.31
C ALA A 100 -2.74 -16.79 9.30
N ASP A 101 -2.29 -16.41 8.11
CA ASP A 101 -1.74 -17.34 7.11
C ASP A 101 -0.52 -18.09 7.66
N CYS A 102 0.43 -17.38 8.26
CA CYS A 102 1.62 -18.00 8.86
C CYS A 102 1.29 -19.00 9.98
N LEU A 103 0.39 -18.63 10.90
CA LEU A 103 -0.03 -19.47 12.02
C LEU A 103 -0.95 -20.63 11.59
N GLY A 104 -1.61 -20.52 10.44
CA GLY A 104 -2.49 -21.56 9.91
C GLY A 104 -1.75 -22.74 9.26
N ARG A 105 -0.42 -22.64 9.10
CA ARG A 105 0.40 -23.67 8.46
C ARG A 105 0.75 -24.80 9.45
N THR A 106 0.83 -26.02 8.94
CA THR A 106 1.31 -27.17 9.73
C THR A 106 2.82 -27.08 9.96
N GLY A 107 3.23 -27.06 11.23
CA GLY A 107 4.63 -27.02 11.66
C GLY A 107 4.97 -25.76 12.45
N ASP A 108 6.22 -25.66 12.92
CA ASP A 108 6.68 -24.51 13.69
C ASP A 108 7.20 -23.40 12.77
N PHE A 109 6.47 -22.29 12.72
CA PHE A 109 6.84 -21.10 11.95
C PHE A 109 7.00 -19.88 12.84
N ASP A 110 8.11 -19.17 12.67
CA ASP A 110 8.28 -17.84 13.24
C ASP A 110 7.47 -16.80 12.45
N CYS A 111 6.40 -16.30 13.07
CA CYS A 111 5.53 -15.27 12.53
C CYS A 111 5.83 -13.86 13.10
N SER A 112 6.95 -13.67 13.82
CA SER A 112 7.35 -12.39 14.43
C SER A 112 7.56 -11.26 13.42
N ALA A 113 7.82 -11.61 12.15
CA ALA A 113 7.94 -10.63 11.05
C ALA A 113 6.68 -9.77 10.90
N MET A 114 5.49 -10.35 11.11
CA MET A 114 4.22 -9.67 10.97
C MET A 114 3.98 -8.70 12.14
N ASP A 115 4.41 -9.07 13.34
CA ASP A 115 4.35 -8.20 14.52
C ASP A 115 5.31 -7.02 14.37
N TRP A 116 6.55 -7.28 13.92
CA TRP A 116 7.52 -6.22 13.59
C TRP A 116 6.95 -5.24 12.56
N PHE A 117 6.35 -5.76 11.48
CA PHE A 117 5.78 -4.95 10.42
C PHE A 117 4.65 -4.05 10.96
N LEU A 118 3.76 -4.59 11.77
CA LEU A 118 2.65 -3.83 12.36
C LEU A 118 3.15 -2.77 13.35
N THR A 119 4.12 -3.11 14.19
CA THR A 119 4.77 -2.14 15.09
C THR A 119 5.35 -0.98 14.29
N ARG A 120 6.08 -1.26 13.21
CA ARG A 120 6.66 -0.20 12.38
C ARG A 120 5.60 0.66 11.70
N ALA A 121 4.52 0.06 11.20
CA ALA A 121 3.40 0.80 10.61
C ALA A 121 2.76 1.78 11.62
N ARG A 122 2.59 1.37 12.88
CA ARG A 122 2.04 2.18 13.96
C ARG A 122 2.98 3.30 14.40
N GLU A 123 4.28 3.03 14.51
CA GLU A 123 5.29 4.07 14.79
C GLU A 123 5.28 5.19 13.73
N LEU A 124 4.99 4.83 12.49
CA LEU A 124 4.87 5.76 11.37
C LEU A 124 3.48 6.42 11.26
N GLY A 125 2.49 5.95 12.02
CA GLY A 125 1.10 6.41 11.96
C GLY A 125 0.42 6.11 10.62
N VAL A 126 0.79 5.01 9.96
CA VAL A 126 0.27 4.60 8.64
C VAL A 126 -0.38 3.22 8.64
N GLU A 127 -0.72 2.71 9.82
CA GLU A 127 -1.34 1.41 9.99
C GLU A 127 -2.71 1.30 9.31
N HIS A 128 -3.48 2.39 9.29
CA HIS A 128 -4.84 2.42 8.71
C HIS A 128 -4.96 3.20 7.39
N ALA A 129 -4.07 4.17 7.17
CA ALA A 129 -4.14 5.09 6.04
C ALA A 129 -2.76 5.65 5.70
N PRO A 130 -2.52 6.10 4.45
CA PRO A 130 -1.31 6.83 4.13
C PRO A 130 -1.30 8.20 4.84
N PRO A 131 -0.13 8.86 4.98
CA PRO A 131 -0.09 10.18 5.58
C PRO A 131 -0.89 11.18 4.73
N ALA A 132 -1.64 12.07 5.37
CA ALA A 132 -2.36 13.13 4.66
C ALA A 132 -1.38 14.06 3.93
N PRO A 133 -1.66 14.51 2.69
CA PRO A 133 -0.79 15.45 1.98
C PRO A 133 -0.59 16.74 2.80
N LEU A 134 0.67 17.15 2.97
CA LEU A 134 1.02 18.39 3.68
C LEU A 134 0.51 19.63 2.94
N VAL A 135 0.58 19.61 1.61
CA VAL A 135 0.13 20.70 0.74
C VAL A 135 -1.07 20.25 -0.09
N LEU A 136 -2.02 21.17 -0.27
CA LEU A 136 -3.27 20.96 -0.98
C LEU A 136 -3.44 22.06 -2.03
N GLY A 137 -4.31 21.82 -3.02
CA GLY A 137 -4.50 22.74 -4.15
C GLY A 137 -4.80 24.18 -3.74
N ARG A 138 -5.62 24.37 -2.68
CA ARG A 138 -5.93 25.69 -2.13
C ARG A 138 -4.70 26.51 -1.73
N HIS A 139 -3.60 25.88 -1.33
CA HIS A 139 -2.36 26.58 -0.97
C HIS A 139 -1.64 27.12 -2.21
N LEU A 140 -1.66 26.38 -3.32
CA LEU A 140 -1.12 26.84 -4.61
C LEU A 140 -1.97 27.98 -5.19
N LEU A 141 -3.30 27.87 -5.11
CA LEU A 141 -4.22 28.92 -5.55
C LEU A 141 -4.02 30.22 -4.75
N ALA A 142 -3.84 30.13 -3.44
CA ALA A 142 -3.57 31.28 -2.58
C ALA A 142 -2.23 31.99 -2.92
N MET A 143 -1.30 31.32 -3.61
CA MET A 143 -0.04 31.90 -4.11
C MET A 143 -0.16 32.44 -5.55
N GLY A 144 -1.35 32.43 -6.15
CA GLY A 144 -1.60 32.94 -7.50
C GLY A 144 -1.47 31.91 -8.62
N ALA A 145 -1.30 30.61 -8.31
CA ALA A 145 -1.24 29.58 -9.34
C ALA A 145 -2.57 29.49 -10.11
N ARG A 146 -2.50 29.40 -11.44
CA ARG A 146 -3.68 29.23 -12.30
C ARG A 146 -4.28 27.83 -12.11
N PRO A 147 -5.61 27.70 -11.90
CA PRO A 147 -6.28 26.40 -11.83
C PRO A 147 -6.02 25.55 -13.09
N GLY A 148 -5.69 24.28 -12.90
CA GLY A 148 -5.51 23.33 -14.01
C GLY A 148 -4.80 22.03 -13.62
N PRO A 149 -4.65 21.07 -14.56
CA PRO A 149 -4.01 19.78 -14.31
C PRO A 149 -2.60 19.87 -13.74
N ALA A 150 -1.86 20.92 -14.11
CA ALA A 150 -0.51 21.15 -13.63
C ALA A 150 -0.41 21.33 -12.10
N ILE A 151 -1.46 21.83 -11.44
CA ILE A 151 -1.52 21.86 -9.96
C ILE A 151 -1.45 20.43 -9.40
N GLY A 152 -2.21 19.49 -10.00
CA GLY A 152 -2.20 18.10 -9.58
C GLY A 152 -0.83 17.44 -9.74
N GLU A 153 -0.09 17.81 -10.79
CA GLU A 153 1.29 17.34 -11.01
C GLU A 153 2.26 17.86 -9.95
N VAL A 154 2.16 19.14 -9.57
CA VAL A 154 2.95 19.73 -8.46
C VAL A 154 2.63 19.01 -7.14
N LEU A 155 1.35 18.87 -6.81
CA LEU A 155 0.92 18.22 -5.57
C LEU A 155 1.39 16.77 -5.49
N ARG A 156 1.32 16.03 -6.61
CA ARG A 156 1.83 14.66 -6.70
C ARG A 156 3.34 14.63 -6.45
N ALA A 157 4.11 15.50 -7.09
CA ALA A 157 5.56 15.55 -6.90
C ALA A 157 5.96 15.87 -5.44
N VAL A 158 5.26 16.79 -4.79
CA VAL A 158 5.48 17.12 -3.37
C VAL A 158 5.09 15.95 -2.48
N TYR A 159 3.95 15.31 -2.75
CA TYR A 159 3.49 14.17 -1.96
C TYR A 159 4.44 12.97 -2.07
N GLU A 160 5.04 12.74 -3.24
CA GLU A 160 6.09 11.73 -3.41
C GLU A 160 7.29 11.99 -2.49
N ARG A 161 7.77 13.23 -2.40
CA ARG A 161 8.85 13.61 -1.47
C ARG A 161 8.46 13.47 -0.01
N GLN A 162 7.18 13.69 0.32
CA GLN A 162 6.62 13.43 1.64
C GLN A 162 6.61 11.94 1.99
N LEU A 163 6.20 11.08 1.04
CA LEU A 163 6.22 9.63 1.24
C LEU A 163 7.66 9.13 1.46
N ASP A 164 8.63 9.69 0.76
CA ASP A 164 10.06 9.39 0.97
C ASP A 164 10.60 9.89 2.32
N GLY A 165 9.88 10.79 2.99
CA GLY A 165 10.31 11.40 4.25
C GLY A 165 11.35 12.51 4.08
N THR A 166 11.64 12.92 2.84
CA THR A 166 12.53 14.04 2.51
C THR A 166 11.87 15.40 2.75
N VAL A 167 10.53 15.44 2.74
CA VAL A 167 9.70 16.58 3.11
C VAL A 167 8.79 16.14 4.25
N ARG A 168 8.85 16.85 5.38
CA ARG A 168 8.21 16.42 6.63
C ARG A 168 7.30 17.49 7.22
N THR A 169 7.48 18.75 6.83
CA THR A 169 6.71 19.88 7.35
C THR A 169 5.91 20.57 6.27
N PHE A 170 4.87 21.30 6.70
CA PHE A 170 4.09 22.15 5.80
C PHE A 170 4.97 23.16 5.06
N ASP A 171 5.90 23.81 5.76
CA ASP A 171 6.76 24.85 5.18
C ASP A 171 7.74 24.26 4.15
N GLU A 172 8.36 23.12 4.44
CA GLU A 172 9.22 22.39 3.48
C GLU A 172 8.41 22.01 2.22
N ALA A 173 7.20 21.48 2.42
CA ALA A 173 6.32 21.07 1.34
C ALA A 173 5.85 22.26 0.49
N LEU A 174 5.52 23.37 1.12
CA LEU A 174 5.05 24.58 0.44
C LEU A 174 6.18 25.26 -0.32
N ALA A 175 7.40 25.29 0.23
CA ALA A 175 8.58 25.78 -0.45
C ALA A 175 8.88 24.97 -1.71
N LEU A 176 8.88 23.63 -1.61
CA LEU A 176 9.05 22.75 -2.76
C LEU A 176 7.92 22.92 -3.79
N ALA A 177 6.66 23.03 -3.33
CA ALA A 177 5.54 23.26 -4.22
C ALA A 177 5.70 24.57 -5.04
N ARG A 178 6.22 25.63 -4.42
CA ARG A 178 6.51 26.91 -5.05
C ARG A 178 7.64 26.83 -6.07
N GLU A 179 8.69 26.07 -5.78
CA GLU A 179 9.79 25.82 -6.71
C GLU A 179 9.29 25.13 -7.97
N ILE A 180 8.60 24.00 -7.83
CA ILE A 180 8.07 23.22 -8.96
C ILE A 180 7.03 24.04 -9.75
N ALA A 181 6.20 24.84 -9.07
CA ALA A 181 5.23 25.71 -9.73
C ALA A 181 5.88 26.85 -10.55
N ARG A 182 7.03 27.38 -10.12
CA ARG A 182 7.83 28.36 -10.89
C ARG A 182 8.38 27.76 -12.17
N GLU A 183 9.02 26.59 -12.05
CA GLU A 183 9.59 25.88 -13.20
C GLU A 183 8.54 25.60 -14.28
N ARG A 184 7.29 25.40 -13.85
CA ARG A 184 6.14 25.12 -14.70
C ARG A 184 5.36 26.36 -15.13
N GLN A 185 5.81 27.56 -14.78
CA GLN A 185 5.20 28.84 -15.18
C GLN A 185 3.71 28.92 -14.81
N LEU A 186 3.35 28.45 -13.61
CA LEU A 186 1.96 28.44 -13.14
C LEU A 186 1.46 29.81 -12.65
N TYR A 187 2.35 30.78 -12.56
CA TYR A 187 2.10 32.19 -12.28
C TYR A 187 3.05 33.06 -13.11
#